data_AF-A0A5C5R800-F1
#
_entry.id   AF-A0A5C5R800-F1
#
_cell.length_a   1.000
_cell.length_b   1.000
_cell.length_c   1.000
_cell.angle_alpha   90.00
_cell.angle_beta   90.00
_cell.angle_gamma   90.00
#
_symmetry.space_group_name_H-M   'P 1'
#
loop_
_entity.id
_entity.type
_entity.pdbx_description
1 polymer ?
#
loop_
_entity_poly.entity_id
_entity_poly.type
_entity_poly.pdbx_seq_one_letter_code
_entity_poly.pdbx_strand_id
1 'polypeptide(L)'
;MSELESLLATMERIAETVNRFDDDHVQRKAFKLLMKAAERDAENAEGAAESAREWEAHAAHTRPANNREKIVVAAAHLAEVGEEPTPGRVFDLFADAGWKVPVRPEDTLQQTAAAGWIGLEDGAVTVTDAGERLIDALPR
;
A
#
# COMPACT_ATOMS: atom_id res chain seq x y z
N MET A 1 -12.36 16.62 -4.05
CA MET A 1 -11.46 17.62 -4.65
C MET A 1 -10.88 17.00 -5.90
N SER A 2 -10.87 17.75 -6.99
CA SER A 2 -10.22 17.30 -8.23
C SER A 2 -8.70 17.40 -8.11
N GLU A 3 -7.97 16.60 -8.88
CA GLU A 3 -6.50 16.60 -8.93
C GLU A 3 -5.93 17.99 -9.23
N LEU A 4 -6.63 18.75 -10.09
CA LEU A 4 -6.30 20.14 -10.42
C LEU A 4 -6.38 21.07 -9.19
N GLU A 5 -7.39 20.91 -8.33
CA GLU A 5 -7.51 21.72 -7.10
C GLU A 5 -6.35 21.45 -6.13
N SER A 6 -5.92 20.19 -6.04
CA SER A 6 -4.76 19.81 -5.21
C SER A 6 -3.44 20.39 -5.75
N LEU A 7 -3.29 20.43 -7.07
CA LEU A 7 -2.14 21.05 -7.72
C LEU A 7 -2.11 22.55 -7.48
N LEU A 8 -3.25 23.24 -7.65
CA LEU A 8 -3.35 24.68 -7.41
C LEU A 8 -3.05 25.05 -5.96
N ALA A 9 -3.57 24.28 -4.99
CA ALA A 9 -3.27 24.48 -3.57
C ALA A 9 -1.79 24.27 -3.25
N THR A 10 -1.13 23.30 -3.90
CA THR A 10 0.31 23.08 -3.77
C THR A 10 1.11 24.24 -4.33
N MET A 11 0.75 24.74 -5.51
CA MET A 11 1.42 25.89 -6.13
C MET A 11 1.29 27.16 -5.28
N GLU A 12 0.13 27.38 -4.65
CA GLU A 12 -0.11 28.51 -3.75
C GLU A 12 0.80 28.45 -2.52
N ARG A 13 0.93 27.27 -1.88
CA ARG A 13 1.85 27.06 -0.76
C ARG A 13 3.32 27.26 -1.14
N ILE A 14 3.72 26.79 -2.32
CA ILE A 14 5.09 26.99 -2.82
C ILE A 14 5.36 28.49 -3.01
N ALA A 15 4.44 29.21 -3.63
CA ALA A 15 4.56 30.66 -3.83
C ALA A 15 4.65 31.41 -2.49
N GLU A 16 3.80 31.08 -1.51
CA GLU A 16 3.85 31.67 -0.17
C GLU A 16 5.21 31.43 0.49
N THR A 17 5.73 30.20 0.41
CA THR A 17 7.02 29.84 1.02
C THR A 17 8.19 30.56 0.35
N VAL A 18 8.17 30.66 -0.99
CA VAL A 18 9.21 31.34 -1.76
C VAL A 18 9.20 32.84 -1.49
N ASN A 19 8.03 33.46 -1.39
CA ASN A 19 7.90 34.90 -1.12
C ASN A 19 8.36 35.32 0.28
N ARG A 20 8.68 34.38 1.18
CA ARG A 20 9.29 34.69 2.50
C ARG A 20 10.79 35.02 2.41
N PHE A 21 11.43 34.79 1.27
CA PHE A 21 12.82 35.15 1.06
C PHE A 21 12.91 36.52 0.39
N ASP A 22 13.72 37.44 0.91
CA ASP A 22 13.85 38.79 0.33
C ASP A 22 14.77 38.86 -0.90
N ASP A 23 15.51 37.78 -1.18
CA ASP A 23 16.50 37.70 -2.26
C ASP A 23 15.98 36.94 -3.48
N ASP A 24 15.92 37.62 -4.64
CA ASP A 24 15.46 37.10 -5.93
C ASP A 24 16.17 35.80 -6.36
N HIS A 25 17.47 35.68 -6.08
CA HIS A 25 18.26 34.52 -6.47
C HIS A 25 17.92 33.31 -5.58
N VAL A 26 17.77 33.53 -4.27
CA VAL A 26 17.31 32.53 -3.30
C VAL A 26 15.89 32.08 -3.63
N GLN A 27 14.99 33.01 -3.94
CA GLN A 27 13.61 32.70 -4.34
C GLN A 27 13.57 31.74 -5.54
N ARG A 28 14.30 32.07 -6.62
CA ARG A 28 14.36 31.22 -7.84
C ARG A 28 14.91 29.83 -7.54
N LYS A 29 15.93 29.74 -6.67
CA LYS A 29 16.52 28.46 -6.29
C LYS A 29 15.56 27.64 -5.42
N ALA A 30 14.89 28.25 -4.45
CA ALA A 30 13.89 27.62 -3.60
C ALA A 30 12.71 27.10 -4.42
N PHE A 31 12.16 27.93 -5.31
CA PHE A 31 11.07 27.55 -6.21
C PHE A 31 11.43 26.31 -7.03
N LYS A 32 12.62 26.30 -7.66
CA LYS A 32 13.08 25.15 -8.46
C LYS A 32 13.22 23.86 -7.66
N LEU A 33 13.67 23.96 -6.40
CA LEU A 33 13.79 22.79 -5.53
C LEU A 33 12.42 22.26 -5.09
N LEU A 34 11.51 23.16 -4.73
CA LEU A 34 10.15 22.80 -4.32
C LEU A 34 9.35 22.20 -5.47
N MET A 35 9.46 22.74 -6.69
CA MET A 35 8.83 22.16 -7.88
C MET A 35 9.34 20.73 -8.14
N LYS A 36 10.67 20.51 -8.08
CA LYS A 36 11.24 19.16 -8.24
C LYS A 36 10.80 18.18 -7.16
N ALA A 37 10.60 18.66 -5.93
CA ALA A 37 10.09 17.82 -4.85
C ALA A 37 8.63 17.46 -5.11
N ALA A 38 7.80 18.44 -5.50
CA ALA A 38 6.40 18.21 -5.83
C ALA A 38 6.20 17.28 -7.04
N GLU A 39 7.05 17.38 -8.08
CA GLU A 39 7.06 16.46 -9.22
C GLU A 39 7.32 15.01 -8.76
N ARG A 40 8.32 14.80 -7.90
CA ARG A 40 8.61 13.47 -7.35
C ARG A 40 7.47 12.95 -6.48
N ASP A 41 6.86 13.81 -5.68
CA ASP A 41 5.71 13.42 -4.85
C ASP A 41 4.52 13.01 -5.73
N ALA A 42 4.31 13.69 -6.87
CA ALA A 42 3.30 13.32 -7.85
C ALA A 42 3.61 11.98 -8.53
N GLU A 43 4.84 11.77 -9.00
CA GLU A 43 5.30 10.50 -9.57
C GLU A 43 5.14 9.34 -8.57
N ASN A 44 5.51 9.56 -7.30
CA ASN A 44 5.33 8.57 -6.24
C ASN A 44 3.84 8.29 -5.97
N ALA A 45 2.98 9.30 -6.00
CA ALA A 45 1.54 9.15 -5.82
C ALA A 45 0.89 8.38 -6.98
N GLU A 46 1.34 8.62 -8.22
CA GLU A 46 0.90 7.88 -9.39
C GLU A 46 1.30 6.40 -9.31
N GLY A 47 2.56 6.12 -8.95
CA GLY A 47 3.02 4.74 -8.73
C GLY A 47 2.24 4.03 -7.62
N ALA A 48 1.98 4.71 -6.50
CA ALA A 48 1.15 4.14 -5.43
C ALA A 48 -0.29 3.84 -5.90
N ALA A 49 -0.87 4.71 -6.73
CA ALA A 49 -2.19 4.49 -7.31
C ALA A 49 -2.23 3.33 -8.30
N GLU A 50 -1.15 3.12 -9.05
CA GLU A 50 -0.99 1.95 -9.94
C GLU A 50 -0.92 0.66 -9.12
N SER A 51 -0.04 0.59 -8.12
CA SER A 51 0.06 -0.59 -7.24
C SER A 51 -1.24 -0.90 -6.52
N ALA A 52 -1.99 0.11 -6.07
CA ALA A 52 -3.30 -0.09 -5.45
C ALA A 52 -4.32 -0.71 -6.42
N ARG A 53 -4.32 -0.28 -7.70
CA ARG A 53 -5.20 -0.86 -8.74
C ARG A 53 -4.80 -2.29 -9.08
N GLU A 54 -3.50 -2.56 -9.17
CA GLU A 54 -2.98 -3.92 -9.39
C GLU A 54 -3.39 -4.86 -8.25
N TRP A 55 -3.24 -4.41 -7.00
CA TRP A 55 -3.71 -5.13 -5.83
C TRP A 55 -5.22 -5.39 -5.88
N GLU A 56 -6.04 -4.37 -6.15
CA GLU A 56 -7.49 -4.52 -6.24
C GLU A 56 -7.89 -5.54 -7.32
N ALA A 57 -7.23 -5.49 -8.48
CA ALA A 57 -7.43 -6.47 -9.55
C ALA A 57 -7.04 -7.89 -9.12
N HIS A 58 -5.90 -8.03 -8.45
CA HIS A 58 -5.42 -9.31 -7.92
C HIS A 58 -6.40 -9.90 -6.88
N ALA A 59 -6.85 -9.07 -5.94
CA ALA A 59 -7.83 -9.42 -4.91
C ALA A 59 -9.19 -9.84 -5.52
N ALA A 60 -9.62 -9.14 -6.57
CA ALA A 60 -10.86 -9.45 -7.30
C ALA A 60 -10.74 -10.72 -8.14
N HIS A 61 -9.54 -11.05 -8.63
CA HIS A 61 -9.28 -12.27 -9.40
C HIS A 61 -9.21 -13.51 -8.51
N THR A 62 -8.52 -13.44 -7.37
CA THR A 62 -8.32 -14.58 -6.46
C THR A 62 -9.56 -14.93 -5.64
N ARG A 63 -10.51 -14.00 -5.46
CA ARG A 63 -11.81 -14.20 -4.81
C ARG A 63 -11.75 -15.03 -3.50
N PRO A 64 -10.89 -14.69 -2.53
CA PRO A 64 -10.80 -15.42 -1.27
C PRO A 64 -12.13 -15.36 -0.51
N ALA A 65 -12.63 -16.51 -0.06
CA ALA A 65 -13.96 -16.68 0.51
C ALA A 65 -14.01 -16.34 2.00
N ASN A 66 -12.91 -16.51 2.74
CA ASN A 66 -12.85 -16.27 4.18
C ASN A 66 -11.60 -15.47 4.61
N ASN A 67 -11.60 -14.99 5.86
CA ASN A 67 -10.53 -14.12 6.34
C ASN A 67 -9.14 -14.78 6.34
N ARG A 68 -9.05 -16.10 6.48
CA ARG A 68 -7.75 -16.80 6.47
C ARG A 68 -7.17 -16.86 5.06
N GLU A 69 -8.01 -17.14 4.06
CA GLU A 69 -7.61 -17.06 2.65
C GLU A 69 -7.19 -15.62 2.28
N LYS A 70 -7.94 -14.61 2.73
CA LYS A 70 -7.58 -13.20 2.52
C LYS A 70 -6.22 -12.83 3.10
N ILE A 71 -5.89 -13.33 4.30
CA ILE A 71 -4.57 -13.15 4.91
C ILE A 71 -3.47 -13.77 4.03
N VAL A 72 -3.67 -14.99 3.55
CA VAL A 72 -2.69 -15.69 2.71
C VAL A 72 -2.46 -14.95 1.39
N VAL A 73 -3.55 -14.52 0.72
CA VAL A 73 -3.48 -13.74 -0.53
C VAL A 73 -2.76 -12.40 -0.32
N ALA A 74 -3.10 -11.66 0.74
CA ALA A 74 -2.45 -10.39 1.06
C ALA A 74 -0.96 -10.56 1.38
N ALA A 75 -0.59 -11.57 2.17
CA ALA A 75 0.80 -11.85 2.49
C ALA A 75 1.62 -12.27 1.26
N ALA A 76 1.03 -13.07 0.36
CA ALA A 76 1.68 -13.48 -0.88
C ALA A 76 1.90 -12.31 -1.83
N HIS A 77 0.93 -11.42 -1.95
CA HIS A 77 1.06 -10.22 -2.78
C HIS A 77 2.20 -9.32 -2.28
N LEU A 78 2.29 -9.06 -0.97
CA LEU A 78 3.39 -8.28 -0.38
C LEU A 78 4.75 -8.92 -0.73
N ALA A 79 4.88 -10.23 -0.57
CA ALA A 79 6.10 -10.95 -0.93
C ALA A 79 6.43 -10.86 -2.44
N GLU A 80 5.41 -10.94 -3.31
CA GLU A 80 5.56 -10.84 -4.77
C GLU A 80 6.07 -9.46 -5.21
N VAL A 81 5.57 -8.38 -4.60
CA VAL A 81 6.03 -7.01 -4.88
C VAL A 81 7.31 -6.62 -4.12
N GLY A 82 7.89 -7.55 -3.36
CA GLY A 82 9.12 -7.35 -2.61
C GLY A 82 8.95 -6.51 -1.33
N GLU A 83 7.73 -6.35 -0.84
CA GLU A 83 7.43 -5.77 0.47
C GLU A 83 7.47 -6.83 1.57
N GLU A 84 8.01 -6.47 2.73
CA GLU A 84 8.03 -7.38 3.89
C GLU A 84 6.60 -7.55 4.45
N PRO A 85 6.04 -8.78 4.43
CA PRO A 85 4.71 -8.97 4.96
C PRO A 85 4.75 -8.92 6.48
N THR A 86 4.04 -7.96 7.05
CA THR A 86 3.83 -7.83 8.51
C THR A 86 2.35 -7.87 8.81
N PRO A 87 1.92 -8.17 10.05
CA PRO A 87 0.50 -8.16 10.40
C PRO A 87 -0.20 -6.84 10.02
N GLY A 88 0.46 -5.70 10.27
CA GLY A 88 -0.05 -4.39 9.90
C GLY A 88 -0.27 -4.26 8.39
N ARG A 89 0.77 -4.54 7.58
CA ARG A 89 0.68 -4.45 6.12
C ARG A 89 -0.36 -5.39 5.53
N VAL A 90 -0.50 -6.59 6.08
CA VAL A 90 -1.53 -7.56 5.66
C VAL A 90 -2.93 -6.99 5.87
N PHE A 91 -3.20 -6.31 6.99
CA PHE A 91 -4.52 -5.72 7.26
C PHE A 91 -4.74 -4.36 6.60
N ASP A 92 -3.68 -3.63 6.22
CA ASP A 92 -3.81 -2.47 5.32
C ASP A 92 -4.42 -2.90 3.99
N LEU A 93 -3.91 -3.99 3.40
CA LEU A 93 -4.43 -4.53 2.13
C LEU A 93 -5.88 -5.00 2.20
N PHE A 94 -6.41 -5.30 3.39
CA PHE A 94 -7.86 -5.56 3.55
C PHE A 94 -8.68 -4.31 3.26
N ALA A 95 -8.25 -3.15 3.77
CA ALA A 95 -8.95 -1.90 3.53
C ALA A 95 -8.92 -1.55 2.04
N ASP A 96 -7.76 -1.69 1.41
CA ASP A 96 -7.56 -1.41 -0.02
C ASP A 96 -8.43 -2.33 -0.91
N ALA A 97 -8.58 -3.61 -0.54
CA ALA A 97 -9.44 -4.56 -1.25
C ALA A 97 -10.94 -4.45 -0.88
N GLY A 98 -11.33 -3.49 -0.03
CA GLY A 98 -12.71 -3.35 0.47
C GLY A 98 -13.19 -4.53 1.33
N TRP A 99 -12.25 -5.34 1.86
CA TRP A 99 -12.56 -6.46 2.74
C TRP A 99 -12.77 -5.98 4.17
N LYS A 100 -13.77 -6.56 4.84
CA LYS A 100 -13.97 -6.30 6.26
C LYS A 100 -12.81 -6.87 7.08
N VAL A 101 -12.09 -5.99 7.78
CA VAL A 101 -11.06 -6.38 8.76
C VAL A 101 -11.70 -7.25 9.85
N PRO A 102 -11.07 -8.38 10.25
CA PRO A 102 -11.58 -9.22 11.32
C PRO A 102 -11.69 -8.44 12.65
N VAL A 103 -12.68 -8.76 13.48
CA VAL A 103 -12.84 -8.14 14.81
C VAL A 103 -11.65 -8.43 15.72
N ARG A 104 -10.98 -9.57 15.51
CA ARG A 104 -9.77 -9.98 16.21
C ARG A 104 -8.71 -10.37 15.17
N PRO A 105 -7.99 -9.39 14.61
CA PRO A 105 -7.01 -9.61 13.57
C PRO A 105 -5.93 -10.62 13.99
N GLU A 106 -5.41 -10.49 15.21
CA GLU A 106 -4.35 -11.33 15.76
C GLU A 106 -4.81 -12.79 15.93
N ASP A 107 -6.01 -13.01 16.49
CA ASP A 107 -6.59 -14.36 16.61
C ASP A 107 -6.74 -15.02 15.24
N THR A 108 -7.16 -14.25 14.23
CA THR A 108 -7.35 -14.75 12.87
C THR A 108 -6.01 -15.09 12.21
N LEU A 109 -4.99 -14.26 12.43
CA LEU A 109 -3.63 -14.50 11.96
C LEU A 109 -3.04 -15.77 12.60
N GLN A 110 -3.17 -15.93 13.91
CA GLN A 110 -2.74 -17.13 14.64
C GLN A 110 -3.47 -18.39 14.16
N GLN A 111 -4.78 -18.32 13.88
CA GLN A 111 -5.53 -19.43 13.30
C GLN A 111 -5.08 -19.79 11.87
N THR A 112 -4.64 -18.80 11.10
CA THR A 112 -4.10 -19.01 9.75
C THR A 112 -2.73 -19.68 9.83
N ALA A 113 -1.89 -19.25 10.76
CA ALA A 113 -0.60 -19.88 11.04
C ALA A 113 -0.75 -21.32 11.56
N ALA A 114 -1.71 -21.56 12.47
CA ALA A 114 -2.03 -22.89 12.99
C ALA A 114 -2.55 -23.85 11.90
N ALA A 115 -3.14 -23.33 10.82
CA ALA A 115 -3.51 -24.12 9.64
C ALA A 115 -2.29 -24.49 8.77
N GLY A 116 -1.11 -23.95 9.06
CA GLY A 116 0.13 -24.18 8.34
C GLY A 116 0.24 -23.40 7.03
N TRP A 117 -0.64 -22.44 6.76
CA TRP A 117 -0.64 -21.65 5.51
C TRP A 117 0.31 -20.46 5.55
N ILE A 118 0.62 -19.96 6.75
CA ILE A 118 1.61 -18.90 6.98
C ILE A 118 2.52 -19.26 8.16
N GLY A 119 3.73 -18.69 8.18
CA GLY A 119 4.61 -18.62 9.34
C GLY A 119 4.51 -17.25 10.02
N LEU A 120 4.76 -17.22 11.33
CA LEU A 120 4.84 -16.00 12.14
C LEU A 120 6.15 -16.05 12.93
N GLU A 121 7.15 -15.30 12.48
CA GLU A 121 8.48 -15.25 13.09
C GLU A 121 8.94 -13.79 13.20
N ASP A 122 9.38 -13.37 14.39
CA ASP A 122 9.92 -12.02 14.64
C ASP A 122 9.07 -10.84 14.15
N GLY A 123 7.74 -11.02 14.10
CA GLY A 123 6.80 -10.00 13.63
C GLY A 123 6.61 -9.95 12.11
N ALA A 124 7.31 -10.81 11.37
CA ALA A 124 7.08 -11.05 9.94
C ALA A 124 6.05 -12.17 9.72
N VAL A 125 5.37 -12.08 8.59
CA VAL A 125 4.44 -13.09 8.06
C VAL A 125 5.08 -13.70 6.82
N THR A 126 5.23 -15.02 6.78
CA THR A 126 5.76 -15.73 5.61
C THR A 126 4.70 -16.66 5.04
N VAL A 127 4.58 -16.74 3.72
CA VAL A 127 3.69 -17.73 3.08
C VAL A 127 4.44 -19.05 2.98
N THR A 128 3.80 -20.15 3.38
CA THR A 128 4.39 -21.49 3.28
C THR A 128 4.02 -22.16 1.96
N ASP A 129 4.67 -23.26 1.61
CA ASP A 129 4.28 -24.11 0.47
C ASP A 129 2.81 -24.56 0.50
N ALA A 130 2.20 -24.65 1.70
CA ALA A 130 0.79 -24.98 1.83
C ALA A 130 -0.10 -23.76 1.53
N GLY A 131 0.34 -22.57 1.90
CA GLY A 131 -0.31 -21.30 1.54
C GLY A 131 -0.26 -21.02 0.04
N GLU A 132 0.89 -21.26 -0.62
CA GLU A 132 1.01 -21.12 -2.07
C GLU A 132 0.05 -22.06 -2.82
N ARG A 133 0.00 -23.34 -2.42
CA ARG A 133 -0.94 -24.31 -2.97
C ARG A 133 -2.41 -23.93 -2.75
N LEU A 134 -2.71 -23.25 -1.64
CA LEU A 134 -4.06 -22.71 -1.40
C LEU A 134 -4.38 -21.63 -2.44
N ILE A 135 -3.47 -20.68 -2.68
CA ILE A 135 -3.67 -19.60 -3.66
C ILE A 135 -3.92 -20.18 -5.06
N ASP A 136 -3.15 -21.18 -5.48
CA ASP A 136 -3.34 -21.85 -6.77
C ASP A 136 -4.69 -22.56 -6.89
N ALA A 137 -5.27 -22.99 -5.77
CA ALA A 137 -6.56 -23.67 -5.71
C ALA A 137 -7.76 -22.70 -5.63
N LEU A 138 -7.53 -21.39 -5.46
CA LEU A 138 -8.61 -20.41 -5.37
C LEU A 138 -9.31 -20.20 -6.74
N PRO A 139 -10.62 -19.92 -6.74
CA PRO A 139 -11.36 -19.67 -7.95
C PRO A 139 -10.92 -18.35 -8.61
N ARG A 140 -10.66 -18.42 -9.92
CA ARG A 140 -10.24 -17.29 -10.78
C ARG A 140 -11.40 -16.58 -11.47
#